data_AF-A0A8T5QR46-F1
#
_entry.id   AF-A0A8T5QR46-F1
#
_cell.length_a   1.000
_cell.length_b   1.000
_cell.length_c   1.000
_cell.angle_alpha   90.00
_cell.angle_beta   90.00
_cell.angle_gamma   90.00
#
_symmetry.space_group_name_H-M   'P 1'
#
loop_
_entity.id
_entity.type
_entity.pdbx_description
1 polymer ?
#
loop_
_entity_poly.entity_id
_entity_poly.type
_entity_poly.pdbx_seq_one_letter_code
_entity_poly.pdbx_strand_id
1 'polypeptide(L)'
;HLDTLLRENFKGVKLHPRSQQIDLYEDHDWVYEMISERGIPLLFHCNGMEEISSPRPMVELAKRYSNLNIVIAHFCGLDNKAFEYAKPLDNVYVDTSLYSRTLKIKDLVKSGFDRLIYASDAPFDSPRASLVKVYESDLNPEDKEKILYGNAAKLLGLD
;
A
#
# COMPACT_ATOMS: atom_id res chain seq x y z
N HIS A 1 -2.09 -25.19 -2.44
CA HIS A 1 -0.76 -24.59 -2.30
C HIS A 1 -0.82 -23.25 -1.57
N LEU A 2 -1.68 -22.30 -1.99
CA LEU A 2 -1.89 -21.05 -1.26
C LEU A 2 -2.35 -21.27 0.20
N ASP A 3 -3.32 -22.15 0.45
CA ASP A 3 -3.72 -22.46 1.84
C ASP A 3 -2.56 -23.01 2.68
N THR A 4 -1.69 -23.83 2.10
CA THR A 4 -0.48 -24.35 2.77
C THR A 4 0.50 -23.23 3.10
N LEU A 5 0.78 -22.34 2.15
CA LEU A 5 1.66 -21.18 2.37
C LEU A 5 1.07 -20.23 3.39
N LEU A 6 -0.25 -20.01 3.37
CA LEU A 6 -0.90 -19.14 4.34
C LEU A 6 -0.94 -19.76 5.75
N ARG A 7 -0.78 -21.08 5.92
CA ARG A 7 -0.62 -21.70 7.25
C ARG A 7 0.73 -21.40 7.91
N GLU A 8 1.70 -20.91 7.14
CA GLU A 8 2.95 -20.37 7.69
C GLU A 8 2.70 -18.99 8.31
N ASN A 9 3.59 -18.54 9.21
CA ASN A 9 3.45 -17.26 9.93
C ASN A 9 3.85 -16.03 9.08
N PHE A 10 3.43 -15.98 7.81
CA PHE A 10 3.60 -14.81 6.97
C PHE A 10 2.71 -13.66 7.46
N LYS A 11 3.21 -12.43 7.31
CA LYS A 11 2.52 -11.21 7.75
C LYS A 11 1.84 -10.44 6.62
N GLY A 12 1.74 -11.03 5.43
CA GLY A 12 1.10 -10.41 4.27
C GLY A 12 1.33 -11.19 2.97
N VAL A 13 0.60 -10.80 1.93
CA VAL A 13 0.71 -11.35 0.57
C VAL A 13 1.06 -10.22 -0.40
N LYS A 14 1.89 -10.48 -1.40
CA LYS A 14 2.24 -9.54 -2.47
C LYS A 14 1.78 -10.07 -3.82
N LEU A 15 1.10 -9.24 -4.59
CA LEU A 15 0.73 -9.53 -5.98
C LEU A 15 1.36 -8.50 -6.94
N HIS A 16 1.71 -8.99 -8.12
CA HIS A 16 2.18 -8.22 -9.28
C HIS A 16 1.20 -8.43 -10.43
N PRO A 17 0.07 -7.70 -10.48
CA PRO A 17 -1.01 -7.94 -11.44
C PRO A 17 -0.53 -7.99 -12.90
N ARG A 18 0.31 -7.03 -13.31
CA ARG A 18 0.94 -7.00 -14.64
C ARG A 18 1.80 -8.23 -14.89
N SER A 19 2.75 -8.56 -14.01
CA SER A 19 3.69 -9.66 -14.25
C SER A 19 3.02 -11.03 -14.19
N GLN A 20 1.96 -11.15 -13.40
CA GLN A 20 1.19 -12.38 -13.21
C GLN A 20 0.01 -12.49 -14.18
N GLN A 21 -0.29 -11.41 -14.92
CA GLN A 21 -1.46 -11.29 -15.81
C GLN A 21 -2.77 -11.60 -15.07
N ILE A 22 -2.93 -11.03 -13.88
CA ILE A 22 -4.12 -11.21 -13.02
C ILE A 22 -5.03 -10.00 -13.19
N ASP A 23 -6.26 -10.22 -13.65
CA ASP A 23 -7.35 -9.26 -13.51
C ASP A 23 -7.83 -9.28 -12.05
N LEU A 24 -8.05 -8.13 -11.40
CA LEU A 24 -8.46 -8.11 -9.99
C LEU A 24 -9.96 -8.39 -9.77
N TYR A 25 -10.75 -8.48 -10.84
CA TYR A 25 -12.20 -8.69 -10.77
C TYR A 25 -12.65 -10.10 -11.14
N GLU A 26 -11.91 -10.83 -11.97
CA GLU A 26 -12.35 -12.12 -12.53
C GLU A 26 -11.83 -13.30 -11.70
N ASP A 27 -12.72 -14.17 -11.20
CA ASP A 27 -12.44 -15.51 -10.64
C ASP A 27 -11.37 -15.60 -9.50
N HIS A 28 -11.13 -14.51 -8.79
CA HIS A 28 -10.15 -14.44 -7.70
C HIS A 28 -10.72 -14.08 -6.32
N ASP A 29 -12.04 -13.94 -6.19
CA ASP A 29 -12.72 -13.58 -4.93
C ASP A 29 -12.28 -14.46 -3.75
N TRP A 30 -12.18 -15.77 -3.96
CA TRP A 30 -11.76 -16.74 -2.96
C TRP A 30 -10.35 -16.45 -2.40
N VAL A 31 -9.45 -15.87 -3.20
CA VAL A 31 -8.11 -15.47 -2.74
C VAL A 31 -8.21 -14.32 -1.76
N TYR A 32 -9.01 -13.30 -2.10
CA TYR A 32 -9.19 -12.12 -1.26
C TYR A 32 -9.91 -12.45 0.03
N GLU A 33 -10.92 -13.32 -0.02
CA GLU A 33 -11.61 -13.86 1.15
C GLU A 33 -10.65 -14.60 2.07
N MET A 34 -9.86 -15.54 1.55
CA MET A 34 -8.87 -16.30 2.34
C MET A 34 -7.82 -15.40 3.01
N ILE A 35 -7.38 -14.33 2.35
CA ILE A 35 -6.43 -13.37 2.92
C ILE A 35 -7.12 -12.52 4.00
N SER A 36 -8.33 -12.04 3.71
CA SER A 36 -9.16 -11.23 4.61
C SER A 36 -9.47 -11.98 5.92
N GLU A 37 -9.88 -13.24 5.83
CA GLU A 37 -10.17 -14.10 6.99
C GLU A 37 -8.97 -14.28 7.93
N ARG A 38 -7.75 -14.19 7.40
CA ARG A 38 -6.51 -14.29 8.18
C ARG A 38 -6.08 -12.96 8.78
N GLY A 39 -6.70 -11.86 8.39
CA GLY A 39 -6.38 -10.53 8.89
C GLY A 39 -4.99 -10.02 8.50
N ILE A 40 -4.40 -10.55 7.42
CA ILE A 40 -3.08 -10.09 6.91
C ILE A 40 -3.27 -9.16 5.71
N PRO A 41 -2.40 -8.16 5.51
CA PRO A 41 -2.49 -7.25 4.37
C PRO A 41 -2.19 -7.90 3.02
N LEU A 42 -2.83 -7.35 1.99
CA LEU A 42 -2.54 -7.61 0.58
C LEU A 42 -1.84 -6.39 -0.05
N LEU A 43 -0.60 -6.59 -0.52
CA LEU A 43 0.20 -5.56 -1.15
C LEU A 43 0.16 -5.74 -2.67
N PHE A 44 -0.14 -4.68 -3.42
CA PHE A 44 -0.11 -4.69 -4.88
C PHE A 44 1.07 -3.89 -5.42
N HIS A 45 1.79 -4.44 -6.38
CA HIS A 45 2.66 -3.61 -7.24
C HIS A 45 1.80 -2.70 -8.12
N CYS A 46 2.04 -1.39 -8.05
CA CYS A 46 1.30 -0.37 -8.78
C CYS A 46 2.28 0.60 -9.45
N ASN A 47 2.48 0.48 -10.77
CA ASN A 47 3.33 1.40 -11.52
C ASN A 47 2.54 2.52 -12.22
N GLY A 48 1.20 2.41 -12.29
CA GLY A 48 0.33 3.40 -12.93
C GLY A 48 0.45 3.51 -14.45
N MET A 49 1.21 2.62 -15.10
CA MET A 49 1.48 2.68 -16.55
C MET A 49 0.41 2.01 -17.39
N GLU A 50 -0.28 1.01 -16.81
CA GLU A 50 -1.27 0.16 -17.46
C GLU A 50 -2.46 -0.01 -16.52
N GLU A 51 -3.68 -0.20 -17.06
CA GLU A 51 -4.90 -0.29 -16.23
C GLU A 51 -4.79 -1.41 -15.18
N ILE A 52 -4.25 -2.57 -15.57
CA ILE A 52 -4.05 -3.76 -14.72
C ILE A 52 -3.12 -3.50 -13.51
N SER A 53 -2.21 -2.52 -13.61
CA SER A 53 -1.30 -2.09 -12.54
C SER A 53 -1.49 -0.63 -12.15
N SER A 54 -2.69 -0.10 -12.42
CA SER A 54 -3.15 1.20 -11.95
C SER A 54 -3.76 1.07 -10.55
N PRO A 55 -3.84 2.16 -9.78
CA PRO A 55 -4.37 2.10 -8.42
C PRO A 55 -5.89 1.93 -8.37
N ARG A 56 -6.61 2.27 -9.44
CA ARG A 56 -8.08 2.27 -9.45
C ARG A 56 -8.67 0.88 -9.16
N PRO A 57 -8.28 -0.21 -9.84
CA PRO A 57 -8.76 -1.56 -9.52
C PRO A 57 -8.48 -1.98 -8.06
N MET A 58 -7.35 -1.57 -7.50
CA MET A 58 -6.98 -1.89 -6.11
C MET A 58 -7.87 -1.15 -5.10
N VAL A 59 -8.23 0.10 -5.41
CA VAL A 59 -9.18 0.89 -4.59
C VAL A 59 -10.60 0.34 -4.68
N GLU A 60 -11.05 -0.08 -5.87
CA GLU A 60 -12.37 -0.73 -6.02
C GLU A 60 -12.42 -2.07 -5.29
N LEU A 61 -11.33 -2.85 -5.31
CA LEU A 61 -11.21 -4.07 -4.52
C LEU A 61 -11.30 -3.78 -3.02
N ALA A 62 -10.65 -2.71 -2.53
CA ALA A 62 -10.73 -2.31 -1.13
C ALA A 62 -12.15 -1.93 -0.69
N LYS A 63 -12.94 -1.30 -1.58
CA LYS A 63 -14.36 -1.01 -1.32
C LYS A 63 -15.19 -2.27 -1.19
N ARG A 64 -14.91 -3.27 -2.02
CA ARG A 64 -15.62 -4.56 -2.02
C ARG A 64 -15.29 -5.39 -0.78
N TYR A 65 -14.03 -5.37 -0.33
CA TYR A 65 -13.54 -6.13 0.81
C TYR A 65 -13.08 -5.19 1.93
N SER A 66 -14.03 -4.56 2.64
CA SER A 66 -13.75 -3.56 3.68
C SER A 66 -12.91 -4.09 4.86
N ASN A 67 -12.91 -5.41 5.09
CA ASN A 67 -12.09 -6.05 6.13
C ASN A 67 -10.67 -6.43 5.64
N LEU A 68 -10.42 -6.37 4.33
CA LEU A 68 -9.10 -6.65 3.75
C LEU A 68 -8.29 -5.36 3.71
N ASN A 69 -7.18 -5.33 4.45
CA ASN A 69 -6.22 -4.23 4.34
C ASN A 69 -5.43 -4.35 3.04
N ILE A 70 -5.47 -3.31 2.21
CA ILE A 70 -4.76 -3.23 0.94
C ILE A 70 -3.66 -2.19 1.02
N VAL A 71 -2.45 -2.56 0.60
CA VAL A 71 -1.30 -1.66 0.45
C VAL A 71 -1.01 -1.46 -1.04
N ILE A 72 -1.12 -0.23 -1.52
CA ILE A 72 -0.80 0.13 -2.90
C ILE A 72 0.65 0.62 -2.97
N ALA A 73 1.49 -0.09 -3.73
CA ALA A 73 2.90 0.25 -3.81
C ALA A 73 3.19 1.51 -4.62
N HIS A 74 4.39 2.03 -4.44
CA HIS A 74 5.01 3.05 -5.30
C HIS A 74 4.17 4.33 -5.41
N PHE A 75 3.55 4.73 -4.29
CA PHE A 75 2.79 5.97 -4.20
C PHE A 75 1.70 6.10 -5.28
N CYS A 76 0.97 5.00 -5.51
CA CYS A 76 -0.12 4.90 -6.50
C CYS A 76 0.32 5.21 -7.94
N GLY A 77 1.57 4.92 -8.32
CA GLY A 77 2.04 5.16 -9.69
C GLY A 77 1.93 6.62 -10.13
N LEU A 78 2.04 7.57 -9.18
CA LEU A 78 1.89 9.01 -9.38
C LEU A 78 0.47 9.50 -9.74
N ASP A 79 -0.55 8.63 -9.73
CA ASP A 79 -1.93 9.06 -9.93
C ASP A 79 -2.44 9.82 -8.69
N ASN A 80 -2.48 11.15 -8.79
CA ASN A 80 -2.96 12.00 -7.72
C ASN A 80 -4.44 11.76 -7.38
N LYS A 81 -5.26 11.31 -8.34
CA LYS A 81 -6.68 11.05 -8.12
C LYS A 81 -6.89 9.78 -7.28
N ALA A 82 -5.95 8.85 -7.33
CA ALA A 82 -5.99 7.64 -6.50
C ALA A 82 -6.13 7.96 -5.01
N PHE A 83 -5.46 9.02 -4.53
CA PHE A 83 -5.58 9.46 -3.15
C PHE A 83 -6.96 10.00 -2.80
N GLU A 84 -7.68 10.62 -3.74
CA GLU A 84 -9.05 11.08 -3.51
C GLU A 84 -10.00 9.90 -3.29
N TYR A 85 -9.80 8.80 -4.02
CA TYR A 85 -10.60 7.59 -3.88
C TYR A 85 -10.17 6.71 -2.69
N ALA A 86 -8.89 6.71 -2.33
CA ALA A 86 -8.34 5.92 -1.21
C ALA A 86 -8.58 6.58 0.14
N LYS A 87 -8.60 7.91 0.21
CA LYS A 87 -8.80 8.68 1.45
C LYS A 87 -10.05 8.31 2.26
N PRO A 88 -11.25 8.11 1.67
CA PRO A 88 -12.43 7.70 2.44
C PRO A 88 -12.40 6.24 2.91
N LEU A 89 -11.39 5.44 2.52
CA LEU A 89 -11.31 4.01 2.81
C LEU A 89 -10.26 3.73 3.88
N ASP A 90 -10.69 3.29 5.06
CA ASP A 90 -9.80 3.05 6.20
C ASP A 90 -8.89 1.82 6.03
N ASN A 91 -9.21 0.94 5.09
CA ASN A 91 -8.46 -0.26 4.77
C ASN A 91 -7.47 -0.06 3.59
N VAL A 92 -7.25 1.18 3.10
CA VAL A 92 -6.27 1.47 2.04
C VAL A 92 -5.06 2.21 2.58
N TYR A 93 -3.91 1.56 2.44
CA TYR A 93 -2.58 2.08 2.76
C TYR A 93 -1.80 2.30 1.47
N VAL A 94 -0.84 3.22 1.51
CA VAL A 94 0.02 3.53 0.36
C VAL A 94 1.47 3.62 0.82
N ASP A 95 2.38 2.97 0.09
CA ASP A 95 3.80 3.05 0.42
C ASP A 95 4.51 4.26 -0.23
N THR A 96 5.61 4.70 0.38
CA THR A 96 6.39 5.87 -0.09
C THR A 96 7.51 5.52 -1.08
N SER A 97 7.63 4.27 -1.50
CA SER A 97 8.74 3.83 -2.36
C SER A 97 8.63 4.43 -3.76
N LEU A 98 9.76 4.53 -4.48
CA LEU A 98 9.89 5.05 -5.85
C LEU A 98 9.31 6.46 -6.12
N TYR A 99 8.76 7.12 -5.10
CA TYR A 99 8.26 8.47 -5.20
C TYR A 99 9.38 9.49 -5.07
N SER A 100 9.31 10.62 -5.76
CA SER A 100 10.40 11.60 -5.81
C SER A 100 10.08 12.96 -5.17
N ARG A 101 8.80 13.28 -4.90
CA ARG A 101 8.40 14.65 -4.46
C ARG A 101 8.12 14.73 -2.97
N THR A 102 9.13 15.09 -2.17
CA THR A 102 9.03 15.17 -0.70
C THR A 102 7.83 15.99 -0.19
N LEU A 103 7.55 17.14 -0.81
CA LEU A 103 6.46 18.04 -0.37
C LEU A 103 5.05 17.45 -0.56
N LYS A 104 4.84 16.51 -1.48
CA LYS A 104 3.51 15.91 -1.67
C LYS A 104 3.12 15.02 -0.48
N ILE A 105 4.10 14.41 0.21
CA ILE A 105 3.84 13.64 1.44
C ILE A 105 3.13 14.55 2.46
N LYS A 106 3.65 15.77 2.65
CA LYS A 106 3.04 16.79 3.50
C LYS A 106 1.61 17.12 3.08
N ASP A 107 1.41 17.39 1.79
CA ASP A 107 0.10 17.78 1.26
C ASP A 107 -0.94 16.69 1.49
N LEU A 108 -0.57 15.42 1.31
CA LEU A 108 -1.46 14.28 1.55
C LEU A 108 -1.81 14.15 3.02
N VAL A 109 -0.83 14.16 3.92
CA VAL A 109 -1.07 14.09 5.36
C VAL A 109 -1.95 15.25 5.81
N LYS A 110 -1.64 16.49 5.38
CA LYS A 110 -2.46 17.67 5.68
C LYS A 110 -3.85 17.63 5.08
N SER A 111 -4.05 16.91 3.97
CA SER A 111 -5.38 16.67 3.44
C SER A 111 -6.20 15.73 4.34
N GLY A 112 -5.56 14.99 5.25
CA GLY A 112 -6.19 14.01 6.14
C GLY A 112 -5.95 12.55 5.71
N PHE A 113 -4.98 12.27 4.83
CA PHE A 113 -4.60 10.91 4.50
C PHE A 113 -3.52 10.42 5.48
N ASP A 114 -3.89 9.56 6.43
CA ASP A 114 -3.03 9.14 7.56
C ASP A 114 -2.47 7.70 7.42
N ARG A 115 -2.59 7.07 6.24
CA ARG A 115 -2.23 5.66 6.00
C ARG A 115 -1.03 5.48 5.06
N LEU A 116 -0.08 6.42 5.12
CA LEU A 116 1.20 6.30 4.41
C LEU A 116 2.16 5.40 5.18
N ILE A 117 2.88 4.53 4.48
CA ILE A 117 3.90 3.63 5.06
C ILE A 117 5.23 3.83 4.36
N TYR A 118 6.30 3.94 5.13
CA TYR A 118 7.65 3.96 4.58
C TYR A 118 7.98 2.63 3.88
N ALA A 119 8.42 2.73 2.62
CA ALA A 119 9.04 1.64 1.89
C ALA A 119 10.18 2.16 1.01
N SER A 120 11.18 1.31 0.77
CA SER A 120 12.37 1.65 -0.01
C SER A 120 12.39 1.06 -1.42
N ASP A 121 11.62 -0.02 -1.67
CA ASP A 121 11.72 -0.87 -2.86
C ASP A 121 13.15 -1.43 -3.10
N ALA A 122 13.90 -1.68 -2.03
CA ALA A 122 15.20 -2.34 -2.15
C ALA A 122 15.05 -3.77 -2.73
N PRO A 123 15.98 -4.22 -3.59
CA PRO A 123 17.24 -3.58 -3.96
C PRO A 123 17.18 -2.63 -5.17
N PHE A 124 15.98 -2.29 -5.67
CA PHE A 124 15.82 -1.47 -6.87
C PHE A 124 16.04 0.03 -6.64
N ASP A 125 15.76 0.53 -5.42
CA ASP A 125 16.07 1.91 -5.00
C ASP A 125 16.81 1.91 -3.65
N SER A 126 17.41 3.04 -3.29
CA SER A 126 18.21 3.22 -2.08
C SER A 126 17.30 3.40 -0.85
N PRO A 127 17.44 2.54 0.18
CA PRO A 127 16.75 2.74 1.45
C PRO A 127 17.01 4.11 2.07
N ARG A 128 18.26 4.61 1.96
CA ARG A 128 18.65 5.92 2.48
C ARG A 128 17.98 7.05 1.72
N ALA A 129 17.95 6.98 0.39
CA ALA A 129 17.29 8.01 -0.42
C ALA A 129 15.79 8.06 -0.12
N SER A 130 15.14 6.90 -0.03
CA SER A 130 13.72 6.81 0.33
C SER A 130 13.43 7.34 1.74
N LEU A 131 14.34 7.12 2.69
CA LEU A 131 14.21 7.60 4.06
C LEU A 131 14.29 9.13 4.13
N VAL A 132 15.22 9.74 3.39
CA VAL A 132 15.36 11.21 3.29
C VAL A 132 14.05 11.87 2.85
N LYS A 133 13.27 11.23 1.97
CA LYS A 133 12.01 11.80 1.48
C LYS A 133 11.00 12.07 2.60
N VAL A 134 10.94 11.16 3.58
CA VAL A 134 10.05 11.31 4.75
C VAL A 134 10.65 12.32 5.74
N TYR A 135 11.96 12.27 5.99
CA TYR A 135 12.62 13.24 6.88
C TYR A 135 12.49 14.69 6.39
N GLU A 136 12.60 14.92 5.09
CA GLU A 136 12.52 16.25 4.44
C GLU A 136 11.07 16.67 4.07
N SER A 137 10.05 15.91 4.47
CA SER A 137 8.64 16.19 4.12
C SER A 137 8.02 17.40 4.84
N ASP A 138 8.77 18.17 5.63
CA ASP A 138 8.27 19.30 6.44
C ASP A 138 6.99 18.98 7.25
N LEU A 139 6.90 17.72 7.68
CA LEU A 139 5.95 17.21 8.65
C LEU A 139 6.50 17.34 10.07
N ASN A 140 5.60 17.35 11.06
CA ASN A 140 5.99 17.27 12.46
C ASN A 140 6.59 15.87 12.78
N PRO A 141 7.29 15.70 13.93
CA PRO A 141 7.88 14.42 14.29
C PRO A 141 6.88 13.26 14.42
N GLU A 142 5.67 13.52 14.92
CA GLU A 142 4.63 12.50 15.13
C GLU A 142 4.15 11.91 13.79
N ASP A 143 3.86 12.76 12.80
CA ASP A 143 3.44 12.33 11.46
C ASP A 143 4.57 11.55 10.77
N LYS A 144 5.83 11.96 10.96
CA LYS A 144 6.99 11.21 10.44
C LYS A 144 7.09 9.83 11.10
N GLU A 145 6.92 9.74 12.41
CA GLU A 145 6.96 8.47 13.14
C GLU A 145 5.84 7.51 12.70
N LYS A 146 4.62 8.02 12.48
CA LYS A 146 3.53 7.23 11.90
C LYS A 146 3.91 6.64 10.55
N ILE A 147 4.49 7.43 9.66
CA ILE A 147 4.90 6.97 8.32
C ILE A 147 6.05 5.96 8.42
N LEU A 148 7.07 6.25 9.24
CA LEU A 148 8.28 5.44 9.35
C LEU A 148 8.07 4.11 10.08
N TYR A 149 7.09 4.04 10.97
CA TYR A 149 6.86 2.87 11.80
C TYR A 149 5.37 2.65 12.14
N GLY A 150 4.71 3.64 12.75
CA GLY A 150 3.42 3.42 13.42
C GLY A 150 2.33 2.81 12.55
N ASN A 151 2.21 3.25 11.30
CA ASN A 151 1.20 2.74 10.36
C ASN A 151 1.49 1.29 9.95
N ALA A 152 2.76 0.92 9.74
CA ALA A 152 3.14 -0.45 9.45
C ALA A 152 2.98 -1.35 10.68
N ALA A 153 3.34 -0.86 11.87
CA ALA A 153 3.20 -1.60 13.12
C ALA A 153 1.73 -1.95 13.38
N LYS A 154 0.83 -0.96 13.31
CA LYS A 154 -0.63 -1.15 13.40
C LYS A 154 -1.14 -2.13 12.33
N LEU A 155 -0.68 -1.99 11.09
CA LEU A 155 -1.12 -2.85 9.98
C LEU A 155 -0.72 -4.32 10.20
N LEU A 156 0.45 -4.56 10.80
CA LEU A 156 1.03 -5.89 11.00
C LEU A 156 0.78 -6.48 12.40
N GLY A 157 0.14 -5.73 13.30
CA GLY A 157 -0.12 -6.12 14.70
C GLY A 157 1.17 -6.29 15.49
N LEU A 158 2.06 -5.29 15.44
CA LEU A 158 3.36 -5.28 16.12
C LEU A 158 3.41 -4.34 17.34
N ASP A 159 2.29 -3.69 17.64
CA ASP A 159 2.05 -2.77 18.75
C ASP A 159 1.66 -3.45 20.07
#